data_AF-C3ZTE4-F1
#
_entry.id   AF-C3ZTE4-F1
#
_cell.length_a   1.000
_cell.length_b   1.000
_cell.length_c   1.000
_cell.angle_alpha   90.00
_cell.angle_beta   90.00
_cell.angle_gamma   90.00
#
_symmetry.space_group_name_H-M   'P 1'
#
loop_
_entity.id
_entity.type
_entity.pdbx_description
1 polymer ?
#
loop_
_entity_poly.entity_id
_entity_poly.type
_entity_poly.pdbx_seq_one_letter_code
_entity_poly.pdbx_strand_id
1 'polypeptide(L)'
;MTEMKDLHKLLLRRYHRQLVRDMQTTRVLVQMLAVFDQSEEAEVLAGQTPTDRATRFLKILPQKGAEAFEAFVKVLEKKQPELARPLREEGLRESASSKNGGKDWKLVAERIGVLPQTAQLWEHNKARSNPAEKMLADWHKRPDATVAKLYQILLDCKMEDVADIL
;
A
#
# COMPACT_ATOMS: atom_id res chain seq x y z
N MET A 1 11.42 -17.87 6.44
CA MET A 1 10.68 -16.92 7.28
C MET A 1 10.20 -15.79 6.37
N THR A 2 8.91 -15.75 6.06
CA THR A 2 8.31 -14.75 5.17
C THR A 2 8.11 -13.47 5.97
N GLU A 3 8.96 -12.45 5.83
CA GLU A 3 8.83 -11.17 6.53
C GLU A 3 7.56 -10.40 6.11
N MET A 4 7.06 -9.54 6.99
CA MET A 4 5.97 -8.60 6.66
C MET A 4 6.46 -7.58 5.62
N LYS A 5 5.64 -7.32 4.60
CA LYS A 5 5.95 -6.33 3.53
C LYS A 5 6.20 -4.94 4.11
N ASP A 6 7.13 -4.20 3.52
CA ASP A 6 7.46 -2.82 3.95
C ASP A 6 6.25 -1.89 3.90
N LEU A 7 5.36 -2.10 2.93
CA LEU A 7 4.09 -1.39 2.88
C LEU A 7 3.23 -1.62 4.13
N HIS A 8 3.08 -2.88 4.56
CA HIS A 8 2.30 -3.21 5.75
C HIS A 8 2.94 -2.61 7.01
N LYS A 9 4.28 -2.64 7.11
CA LYS A 9 5.04 -1.98 8.18
C LYS A 9 4.80 -0.46 8.18
N LEU A 10 4.80 0.19 7.01
CA LEU A 10 4.53 1.61 6.85
C LEU A 10 3.11 1.99 7.30
N LEU A 11 2.11 1.21 6.91
CA LEU A 11 0.71 1.41 7.31
C LEU A 11 0.56 1.31 8.83
N LEU A 12 1.13 0.27 9.45
CA LEU A 12 1.11 0.13 10.91
C LEU A 12 1.77 1.34 11.61
N ARG A 13 2.89 1.85 11.07
CA ARG A 13 3.54 3.05 11.62
C ARG A 13 2.69 4.30 11.47
N ARG A 14 2.02 4.47 10.32
CA ARG A 14 1.16 5.62 10.03
C ARG A 14 -0.09 5.65 10.90
N TYR A 15 -0.74 4.50 11.09
CA TYR A 15 -1.94 4.36 11.92
C TYR A 15 -1.64 4.08 13.40
N HIS A 16 -0.36 3.99 13.78
CA HIS A 16 0.07 3.59 15.12
C HIS A 16 -0.65 4.35 16.23
N ARG A 17 -0.73 5.68 16.14
CA ARG A 17 -1.39 6.51 17.16
C ARG A 17 -2.86 6.15 17.34
N GLN A 18 -3.59 5.94 16.24
CA GLN A 18 -5.01 5.61 16.28
C GLN A 18 -5.22 4.19 16.81
N LEU A 19 -4.43 3.23 16.33
CA LEU A 19 -4.48 1.84 16.79
C LEU A 19 -4.17 1.73 18.28
N VAL A 20 -3.13 2.40 18.76
CA VAL A 20 -2.76 2.38 20.18
C VAL A 20 -3.85 2.96 21.08
N ARG A 21 -4.57 3.99 20.61
CA ARG A 21 -5.63 4.65 21.39
C ARG A 21 -6.93 3.84 21.40
N ASP A 22 -7.33 3.32 20.25
CA ASP A 22 -8.71 2.88 20.01
C ASP A 22 -8.84 1.34 19.89
N MET A 23 -7.74 0.60 19.79
CA MET A 23 -7.78 -0.85 19.61
C MET A 23 -8.16 -1.59 20.90
N GLN A 24 -9.08 -2.53 20.77
CA GLN A 24 -9.44 -3.47 21.83
C GLN A 24 -8.49 -4.67 21.81
N THR A 25 -7.22 -4.45 22.19
CA THR A 25 -6.11 -5.41 22.03
C THR A 25 -6.45 -6.82 22.52
N THR A 26 -7.06 -6.96 23.70
CA THR A 26 -7.38 -8.29 24.24
C THR A 26 -8.37 -9.06 23.34
N ARG A 27 -9.35 -8.39 22.72
CA ARG A 27 -10.31 -9.04 21.81
C ARG A 27 -9.69 -9.42 20.48
N VAL A 28 -8.77 -8.58 19.99
CA VAL A 28 -8.02 -8.84 18.76
C VAL A 28 -7.04 -10.01 18.97
N LEU A 29 -6.29 -9.99 20.08
CA LEU A 29 -5.29 -11.00 20.43
C LEU A 29 -5.86 -12.41 20.52
N VAL A 30 -7.03 -12.58 21.16
CA VAL A 30 -7.72 -13.89 21.26
C VAL A 30 -8.05 -14.49 19.88
N GLN A 31 -8.28 -13.65 18.87
CA GLN A 31 -8.56 -14.10 17.50
C GLN A 31 -7.30 -14.32 16.67
N MET A 32 -6.13 -13.96 17.21
CA MET A 32 -4.82 -14.02 16.55
C MET A 32 -3.85 -15.01 17.22
N LEU A 33 -4.36 -15.94 18.05
CA LEU A 33 -3.56 -16.97 18.71
C LEU A 33 -2.90 -17.97 17.73
N ALA A 34 -3.32 -17.99 16.46
CA ALA A 34 -2.62 -18.74 15.41
C ALA A 34 -1.35 -18.03 14.91
N VAL A 35 -1.20 -16.73 15.22
CA VAL A 35 -0.11 -15.85 14.76
C VAL A 35 0.83 -15.49 15.90
N PHE A 36 0.29 -15.29 17.11
CA PHE A 36 1.04 -15.04 18.33
C PHE A 36 1.24 -16.35 19.10
N ASP A 37 2.46 -16.60 19.57
CA ASP A 37 2.69 -17.73 20.48
C ASP A 37 2.29 -17.37 21.93
N GLN A 38 2.33 -18.37 22.80
CA GLN A 38 1.91 -18.23 24.19
C GLN A 38 2.80 -17.26 24.99
N SER A 39 4.09 -17.16 24.64
CA SER A 39 5.04 -16.24 25.30
C SER A 39 4.72 -14.80 24.92
N GLU A 40 4.42 -14.55 23.65
CA GLU A 40 4.10 -13.23 23.13
C GLU A 40 2.72 -12.77 23.54
N GLU A 41 1.75 -13.69 23.61
CA GLU A 41 0.46 -13.42 24.21
C GLU A 41 0.64 -12.92 25.65
N ALA A 42 1.43 -13.63 26.45
CA ALA A 42 1.75 -13.22 27.81
C ALA A 42 2.48 -11.86 27.85
N GLU A 43 3.42 -11.60 26.94
CA GLU A 43 4.11 -10.30 26.85
C GLU A 43 3.14 -9.15 26.53
N VAL A 44 2.19 -9.36 25.60
CA VAL A 44 1.17 -8.36 25.28
C VAL A 44 0.24 -8.14 26.47
N LEU A 45 -0.22 -9.21 27.12
CA LEU A 45 -1.14 -9.14 28.26
C LEU A 45 -0.50 -8.57 29.53
N ALA A 46 0.83 -8.67 29.67
CA ALA A 46 1.59 -8.05 30.75
C ALA A 46 1.49 -6.51 30.74
N GLY A 47 1.02 -5.91 29.65
CA GLY A 47 0.77 -4.47 29.60
C GLY A 47 -0.29 -4.03 30.61
N GLN A 48 0.03 -3.00 31.41
CA GLN A 48 -0.82 -2.55 32.51
C GLN A 48 -2.04 -1.74 32.05
N THR A 49 -1.92 -1.05 30.92
CA THR A 49 -2.99 -0.24 30.32
C THR A 49 -3.40 -0.77 28.96
N PRO A 50 -4.64 -0.53 28.49
CA PRO A 50 -5.05 -0.91 27.13
C PRO A 50 -4.07 -0.40 26.05
N THR A 51 -3.56 0.81 26.25
CA THR A 51 -2.62 1.52 25.38
C THR A 51 -1.23 0.84 25.35
N ASP A 52 -0.73 0.41 26.50
CA ASP A 52 0.53 -0.35 26.61
C ASP A 52 0.39 -1.72 25.93
N ARG A 53 -0.72 -2.43 26.17
CA ARG A 53 -1.01 -3.70 25.46
C ARG A 53 -1.05 -3.51 23.95
N ALA A 54 -1.73 -2.46 23.48
CA ALA A 54 -1.79 -2.14 22.05
C ALA A 54 -0.41 -1.84 21.47
N THR A 55 0.42 -1.09 22.21
CA THR A 55 1.80 -0.77 21.80
C THR A 55 2.66 -2.03 21.68
N ARG A 56 2.59 -2.93 22.67
CA ARG A 56 3.30 -4.22 22.66
C ARG A 56 2.84 -5.11 21.51
N PHE A 57 1.53 -5.21 21.30
CA PHE A 57 0.94 -5.95 20.19
C PHE A 57 1.49 -5.46 18.84
N LEU A 58 1.48 -4.14 18.61
CA LEU A 58 1.95 -3.52 17.36
C LEU A 58 3.48 -3.58 17.19
N LYS A 59 4.24 -3.81 18.28
CA LYS A 59 5.69 -4.06 18.23
C LYS A 59 6.02 -5.48 17.78
N ILE A 60 5.20 -6.46 18.16
CA ILE A 60 5.40 -7.89 17.83
C ILE A 60 4.84 -8.21 16.45
N LEU A 61 3.67 -7.68 16.10
CA LEU A 61 2.94 -7.99 14.87
C LEU A 61 3.81 -7.94 13.58
N PRO A 62 4.69 -6.94 13.36
CA PRO A 62 5.55 -6.88 12.17
C PRO A 62 6.53 -8.05 12.02
N GLN A 63 6.81 -8.77 13.11
CA GLN A 63 7.74 -9.91 13.16
C GLN A 63 7.05 -11.23 12.76
N LYS A 64 5.71 -11.25 12.70
CA LYS A 64 4.88 -12.45 12.47
C LYS A 64 4.59 -12.80 11.02
N GLY A 65 5.35 -12.17 10.13
CA GLY A 65 5.40 -12.50 8.73
C GLY A 65 4.24 -11.98 7.90
N ALA A 66 4.28 -12.28 6.60
CA ALA A 66 3.43 -11.62 5.60
C ALA A 66 1.93 -11.78 5.87
N GLU A 67 1.50 -12.92 6.41
CA GLU A 67 0.08 -13.23 6.68
C GLU A 67 -0.45 -12.55 7.95
N ALA A 68 0.43 -12.12 8.87
CA ALA A 68 0.02 -11.52 10.14
C ALA A 68 -0.75 -10.21 9.95
N PHE A 69 -0.36 -9.39 8.96
CA PHE A 69 -1.07 -8.14 8.67
C PHE A 69 -2.46 -8.41 8.12
N GLU A 70 -2.60 -9.34 7.17
CA GLU A 70 -3.90 -9.70 6.59
C GLU A 70 -4.84 -10.30 7.63
N ALA A 71 -4.31 -11.19 8.49
CA ALA A 71 -5.05 -11.75 9.61
C ALA A 71 -5.50 -10.64 10.58
N PHE A 72 -4.61 -9.70 10.91
CA PHE A 72 -4.92 -8.56 11.76
C PHE A 72 -6.04 -7.69 11.19
N VAL A 73 -5.93 -7.27 9.93
CA VAL A 73 -6.95 -6.46 9.25
C VAL A 73 -8.29 -7.20 9.23
N LYS A 74 -8.31 -8.49 8.91
CA LYS A 74 -9.52 -9.32 8.90
C LYS A 74 -10.18 -9.44 10.28
N VAL A 75 -9.38 -9.50 11.35
CA VAL A 75 -9.91 -9.49 12.73
C VAL A 75 -10.47 -8.12 13.08
N LEU A 76 -9.78 -7.03 12.71
CA LEU A 76 -10.27 -5.68 12.89
C LEU A 76 -11.57 -5.46 12.12
N GLU A 77 -11.73 -5.95 10.89
CA GLU A 77 -12.98 -5.79 10.14
C GLU A 77 -14.19 -6.39 10.87
N LYS A 78 -13.99 -7.54 11.53
CA LYS A 78 -15.05 -8.22 12.28
C LYS A 78 -15.38 -7.57 13.62
N LYS A 79 -14.40 -6.94 14.27
CA LYS A 79 -14.53 -6.46 15.66
C LYS A 79 -14.58 -4.94 15.78
N GLN A 80 -13.84 -4.25 14.93
CA GLN A 80 -13.61 -2.81 14.93
C GLN A 80 -13.49 -2.28 13.48
N PRO A 81 -14.57 -2.36 12.67
CA PRO A 81 -14.52 -2.01 11.24
C PRO A 81 -14.05 -0.58 10.99
N GLU A 82 -14.32 0.35 11.90
CA GLU A 82 -13.84 1.73 11.86
C GLU A 82 -12.30 1.85 11.83
N LEU A 83 -11.59 0.93 12.50
CA LEU A 83 -10.12 0.89 12.47
C LEU A 83 -9.60 0.13 11.26
N ALA A 84 -10.39 -0.82 10.75
CA ALA A 84 -9.99 -1.65 9.61
C ALA A 84 -10.11 -0.93 8.27
N ARG A 85 -11.16 -0.13 8.06
CA ARG A 85 -11.42 0.60 6.80
C ARG A 85 -10.20 1.36 6.29
N PRO A 86 -9.57 2.27 7.07
CA PRO A 86 -8.45 3.04 6.55
C PRO A 86 -7.21 2.18 6.27
N LEU A 87 -6.95 1.16 7.09
CA LEU A 87 -5.86 0.20 6.85
C LEU A 87 -6.05 -0.60 5.56
N ARG A 88 -7.29 -1.02 5.26
CA ARG A 88 -7.62 -1.77 4.05
C ARG A 88 -7.61 -0.87 2.81
N GLU A 89 -8.23 0.29 2.88
CA GLU A 89 -8.32 1.23 1.75
C GLU A 89 -6.92 1.72 1.33
N GLU A 90 -6.06 2.08 2.29
CA GLU A 90 -4.67 2.43 1.96
C GLU A 90 -3.84 1.21 1.59
N GLY A 91 -4.06 0.03 2.18
CA GLY A 91 -3.42 -1.21 1.75
C GLY A 91 -3.71 -1.56 0.29
N LEU A 92 -4.95 -1.38 -0.16
CA LEU A 92 -5.36 -1.57 -1.56
C LEU A 92 -4.76 -0.51 -2.49
N ARG A 93 -4.83 0.76 -2.09
CA ARG A 93 -4.36 1.90 -2.89
C ARG A 93 -2.83 1.92 -3.03
N GLU A 94 -2.13 1.57 -1.97
CA GLU A 94 -0.68 1.42 -1.99
C GLU A 94 -0.26 0.09 -2.62
N SER A 95 -1.00 -1.01 -2.50
CA SER A 95 -0.71 -2.22 -3.27
C SER A 95 -0.94 -2.02 -4.78
N ALA A 96 -1.83 -1.11 -5.17
CA ALA A 96 -1.98 -0.66 -6.56
C ALA A 96 -0.82 0.25 -7.00
N SER A 97 -0.31 1.10 -6.10
CA SER A 97 0.80 2.03 -6.38
C SER A 97 2.20 1.39 -6.27
N SER A 98 2.34 0.33 -5.46
CA SER A 98 3.62 -0.27 -5.05
C SER A 98 4.10 -1.40 -5.97
N LYS A 99 3.36 -1.74 -7.04
CA LYS A 99 3.91 -2.68 -8.04
C LYS A 99 5.01 -2.06 -8.91
N ASN A 100 5.21 -0.74 -8.92
CA ASN A 100 6.20 -0.09 -9.79
C ASN A 100 6.84 1.20 -9.23
N GLY A 101 6.91 1.41 -7.91
CA GLY A 101 7.74 2.47 -7.31
C GLY A 101 7.48 3.89 -7.82
N GLY A 102 6.21 4.26 -8.05
CA GLY A 102 5.86 5.57 -8.61
C GLY A 102 6.12 5.71 -10.12
N LYS A 103 6.68 4.70 -10.78
CA LYS A 103 6.93 4.63 -12.24
C LYS A 103 5.85 3.83 -12.96
N ASP A 104 4.60 3.95 -12.51
CA ASP A 104 3.49 3.36 -13.26
C ASP A 104 3.09 4.32 -14.39
N TRP A 105 3.65 4.09 -15.57
CA TRP A 105 3.33 4.80 -16.81
C TRP A 105 1.81 4.90 -17.07
N LYS A 106 0.99 4.04 -16.45
CA LYS A 106 -0.47 4.10 -16.52
C LYS A 106 -1.05 5.37 -15.90
N LEU A 107 -0.43 5.91 -14.84
CA LEU A 107 -0.86 7.17 -14.23
C LEU A 107 -0.69 8.33 -15.22
N VAL A 108 0.44 8.37 -15.92
CA VAL A 108 0.71 9.36 -16.97
C VAL A 108 -0.23 9.13 -18.14
N ALA A 109 -0.43 7.86 -18.54
CA ALA A 109 -1.33 7.48 -19.63
C ALA A 109 -2.76 7.97 -19.37
N GLU A 110 -3.29 7.78 -18.15
CA GLU A 110 -4.61 8.28 -17.76
C GLU A 110 -4.68 9.81 -17.82
N ARG A 111 -3.64 10.52 -17.36
CA ARG A 111 -3.60 12.00 -17.39
C ARG A 111 -3.52 12.58 -18.80
N ILE A 112 -2.85 11.88 -19.71
CA ILE A 112 -2.93 12.23 -21.13
C ILE A 112 -4.23 11.69 -21.75
N GLY A 113 -5.13 11.02 -21.05
CA GLY A 113 -6.43 10.59 -21.59
C GLY A 113 -6.39 9.29 -22.39
N VAL A 114 -5.39 8.43 -22.17
CA VAL A 114 -5.42 7.03 -22.63
C VAL A 114 -6.46 6.28 -21.80
N LEU A 115 -7.39 5.61 -22.48
CA LEU A 115 -8.42 4.81 -21.82
C LEU A 115 -7.82 3.62 -21.06
N PRO A 116 -8.38 3.24 -19.89
CA PRO A 116 -7.88 2.11 -19.10
C PRO A 116 -7.79 0.79 -19.89
N GLN A 117 -8.71 0.54 -20.82
CA GLN A 117 -8.69 -0.66 -21.66
C GLN A 117 -7.48 -0.67 -22.61
N THR A 118 -7.10 0.49 -23.15
CA THR A 118 -5.94 0.65 -24.01
C THR A 118 -4.65 0.42 -23.22
N ALA A 119 -4.57 0.96 -22.01
CA ALA A 119 -3.42 0.76 -21.13
C ALA A 119 -3.26 -0.73 -20.74
N GLN A 120 -4.37 -1.43 -20.47
CA GLN A 120 -4.37 -2.88 -20.23
C GLN A 120 -3.90 -3.68 -21.46
N LEU A 121 -4.35 -3.31 -22.66
CA LEU A 121 -3.91 -3.95 -23.89
C LEU A 121 -2.41 -3.79 -24.13
N TRP A 122 -1.82 -2.64 -23.81
CA TRP A 122 -0.38 -2.42 -23.93
C TRP A 122 0.40 -3.23 -22.89
N GLU A 123 -0.06 -3.27 -21.63
CA GLU A 123 0.53 -4.11 -20.59
C GLU A 123 0.53 -5.60 -20.97
N HIS A 124 -0.58 -6.10 -21.53
CA HIS A 124 -0.68 -7.49 -21.98
C HIS A 124 0.30 -7.79 -23.13
N ASN A 125 0.62 -6.79 -23.94
CA ASN A 125 1.54 -6.89 -25.08
C ASN A 125 2.99 -6.45 -24.75
N LYS A 126 3.34 -6.28 -23.47
CA LYS A 126 4.66 -5.76 -23.06
C LYS A 126 5.84 -6.61 -23.53
N ALA A 127 5.62 -7.89 -23.82
CA ALA A 127 6.65 -8.79 -24.36
C ALA A 127 7.12 -8.39 -25.76
N ARG A 128 6.33 -7.59 -26.50
CA ARG A 128 6.65 -7.14 -27.86
C ARG A 128 7.11 -5.68 -27.94
N SER A 129 6.72 -4.84 -26.98
CA SER A 129 7.03 -3.41 -27.01
C SER A 129 6.76 -2.81 -25.63
N ASN A 130 7.64 -1.91 -25.19
CA ASN A 130 7.51 -1.23 -23.92
C ASN A 130 6.21 -0.38 -23.90
N PRO A 131 5.29 -0.59 -22.95
CA PRO A 131 4.06 0.19 -22.88
C PRO A 131 4.28 1.70 -22.71
N ALA A 132 5.35 2.12 -22.03
CA ALA A 132 5.70 3.53 -21.87
C ALA A 132 6.12 4.17 -23.21
N GLU A 133 6.81 3.45 -24.09
CA GLU A 133 7.15 3.93 -25.43
C GLU A 133 5.90 4.09 -26.29
N LYS A 134 4.92 3.18 -26.17
CA LYS A 134 3.62 3.32 -26.84
C LYS A 134 2.86 4.55 -26.36
N MET A 135 2.89 4.82 -25.06
CA MET A 135 2.31 6.02 -24.49
C MET A 135 2.95 7.29 -25.07
N LEU A 136 4.29 7.34 -25.15
CA LEU A 136 5.01 8.47 -25.75
C LEU A 136 4.71 8.61 -27.26
N ALA A 137 4.60 7.50 -27.98
CA ALA A 137 4.23 7.49 -29.39
C ALA A 137 2.78 7.96 -29.63
N ASP A 138 1.85 7.65 -28.70
CA ASP A 138 0.49 8.18 -28.71
C ASP A 138 0.45 9.66 -28.37
N TRP A 139 1.23 10.08 -27.36
CA TRP A 139 1.39 11.47 -26.97
C TRP A 139 1.86 12.33 -28.14
N HIS A 140 2.90 11.90 -28.86
CA HIS A 140 3.47 12.68 -29.97
C HIS A 140 2.48 12.93 -31.13
N LYS A 141 1.42 12.14 -31.26
CA LYS A 141 0.39 12.32 -32.30
C LYS A 141 -0.64 13.41 -31.97
N ARG A 142 -0.63 13.92 -30.73
CA ARG A 142 -1.62 14.89 -30.28
C ARG A 142 -1.22 16.29 -30.73
N PRO A 143 -2.20 17.12 -31.15
CA PRO A 143 -1.94 18.46 -31.65
C PRO A 143 -1.38 19.40 -30.58
N ASP A 144 -1.56 19.05 -29.31
CA ASP A 144 -1.18 19.88 -28.17
C ASP A 144 0.01 19.31 -27.38
N ALA A 145 0.67 18.28 -27.93
CA ALA A 145 1.79 17.58 -27.31
C ALA A 145 3.04 18.45 -27.29
N THR A 146 3.50 18.79 -26.09
CA THR A 146 4.76 19.50 -25.86
C THR A 146 5.54 18.83 -24.75
N VAL A 147 6.87 18.93 -24.81
CA VAL A 147 7.76 18.44 -23.75
C VAL A 147 7.43 19.11 -22.42
N ALA A 148 7.14 20.42 -22.42
CA ALA A 148 6.77 21.16 -21.21
C ALA A 148 5.48 20.62 -20.55
N LYS A 149 4.44 20.29 -21.33
CA LYS A 149 3.22 19.69 -20.77
C LYS A 149 3.47 18.28 -20.24
N LEU A 150 4.26 17.48 -20.96
CA LEU A 150 4.60 16.13 -20.50
C LEU A 150 5.41 16.18 -19.19
N TYR A 151 6.36 17.11 -19.09
CA TYR A 151 7.13 17.38 -17.88
C TYR A 151 6.21 17.72 -16.69
N GLN A 152 5.25 18.63 -16.87
CA GLN A 152 4.28 18.98 -15.82
C GLN A 152 3.42 17.78 -15.40
N ILE A 153 2.99 16.96 -16.36
CA ILE A 153 2.22 15.74 -16.05
C ILE A 153 3.06 14.74 -15.25
N LEU A 154 4.35 14.59 -15.58
CA LEU A 154 5.25 13.72 -14.83
C LEU A 154 5.47 14.23 -13.39
N LEU A 155 5.63 15.54 -13.20
CA LEU A 155 5.69 16.14 -11.87
C LEU A 155 4.41 15.90 -11.05
N ASP A 156 3.23 16.12 -11.66
CA ASP A 156 1.94 15.83 -11.03
C ASP A 156 1.80 14.35 -10.61
N CYS A 157 2.41 13.45 -11.39
CA CYS A 157 2.48 12.02 -11.11
C CYS A 157 3.60 11.61 -10.14
N LYS A 158 4.35 12.57 -9.58
CA LYS A 158 5.52 12.34 -8.71
C LYS A 158 6.63 11.51 -9.37
N MET A 159 6.84 11.73 -10.67
CA MET A 159 7.89 11.12 -11.50
C MET A 159 8.98 12.14 -11.84
N GLU A 160 9.47 12.87 -10.83
CA GLU A 160 10.49 13.93 -10.95
C GLU A 160 11.78 13.40 -11.61
N ASP A 161 12.21 12.20 -11.22
CA ASP A 161 13.40 11.54 -11.76
C ASP A 161 13.30 11.21 -13.25
N VAL A 162 12.08 10.98 -13.75
CA VAL A 162 11.81 10.77 -15.18
C VAL A 162 11.59 12.10 -15.90
N ALA A 163 11.02 13.09 -15.23
CA ALA A 163 10.83 14.42 -15.78
C ALA A 163 12.19 15.08 -16.09
N ASP A 164 13.17 14.92 -15.20
CA ASP A 164 14.50 15.55 -15.32
C ASP A 164 15.38 14.97 -16.45
N ILE A 165 14.96 13.87 -17.08
CA ILE A 165 15.67 13.24 -18.22
C ILE A 165 15.01 13.47 -19.59
N LEU A 166 13.91 14.25 -19.64
CA LEU A 166 13.25 14.65 -20.89
C LEU A 166 14.01 15.75 -21.64
#